data_AF-A0A286U0P6-F1
#
_entry.id   AF-A0A286U0P6-F1
#
_cell.length_a   1.000
_cell.length_b   1.000
_cell.length_c   1.000
_cell.angle_alpha   90.00
_cell.angle_beta   90.00
_cell.angle_gamma   90.00
#
_symmetry.space_group_name_H-M   'P 1'
#
loop_
_entity.id
_entity.type
_entity.pdbx_description
1 polymer ?
#
loop_
_entity_poly.entity_id
_entity_poly.type
_entity_poly.pdbx_seq_one_letter_code
_entity_poly.pdbx_strand_id
1 'polypeptide(L)'
;MIIRGDAVNKKNSKYLYIFTILVIFAGLFNSGCFQLNKNFLRKDKDESNKNRNNKNKEERMDVLEEKVATLSYSLGSLTTENYELKKKFSELEAVKKQLNEEYSQIKDKQSTLEKAQVSNNTTRNRLKKELEKTKLSLEKINKRLAEIGSENSNLKAKLEILEATSETVARTENTVDTVTKIKTENNNTQQSRKSLIKETQEQRKSSLVEELLNKAIHLYREENFEKAIAKWEEVLVLDPSKLEAKFNIEIAQDRIKEKQIQKDLEKTHIQKNR
;
A
#
# COMPACT_ATOMS: atom_id res chain seq x y z
N MET A 1 -68.60 -8.78 1.39
CA MET A 1 -68.63 -9.80 2.46
C MET A 1 -67.23 -10.37 2.51
N ILE A 2 -66.36 -10.16 3.50
CA ILE A 2 -66.50 -10.03 4.95
C ILE A 2 -65.41 -9.08 5.46
N ILE A 3 -65.82 -8.25 6.42
CA ILE A 3 -65.00 -7.37 7.25
C ILE A 3 -64.32 -8.20 8.36
N ARG A 4 -63.02 -7.98 8.59
CA ARG A 4 -62.27 -8.28 9.84
C ARG A 4 -60.98 -7.46 9.74
N GLY A 5 -60.64 -6.52 10.61
CA GLY A 5 -60.93 -6.42 12.05
C GLY A 5 -59.59 -6.53 12.78
N ASP A 6 -59.27 -5.51 13.58
CA ASP A 6 -58.19 -5.43 14.59
C ASP A 6 -56.79 -5.03 14.07
N ALA A 7 -56.03 -4.11 14.69
CA ALA A 7 -56.22 -3.30 15.88
C ALA A 7 -55.32 -2.04 15.78
N VAL A 8 -55.90 -0.87 16.03
CA VAL A 8 -55.15 0.38 16.22
C VAL A 8 -54.42 0.30 17.57
N ASN A 9 -53.09 0.20 17.52
CA ASN A 9 -52.24 0.08 18.70
C ASN A 9 -52.26 1.40 19.49
N LYS A 10 -52.98 1.36 20.61
CA LYS A 10 -53.16 2.45 21.57
C LYS A 10 -51.86 2.64 22.38
N LYS A 11 -50.91 3.42 21.86
CA LYS A 11 -49.71 3.86 22.60
C LYS A 11 -49.42 5.35 22.41
N ASN A 12 -50.36 6.20 22.81
CA ASN A 12 -50.13 7.64 22.99
C ASN A 12 -50.86 8.12 24.24
N SER A 13 -50.31 7.89 25.44
CA SER A 13 -50.88 8.43 26.69
C SER A 13 -49.93 8.34 27.89
N LYS A 14 -48.64 8.68 27.72
CA LYS A 14 -47.73 8.85 28.87
C LYS A 14 -46.91 10.14 28.80
N TYR A 15 -46.62 10.65 27.60
CA TYR A 15 -45.89 11.91 27.42
C TYR A 15 -46.76 13.17 27.51
N LEU A 16 -48.09 13.06 27.29
CA LEU A 16 -49.02 14.19 27.45
C LEU A 16 -49.16 14.64 28.91
N TYR A 17 -49.04 13.73 29.88
CA TYR A 17 -49.17 14.05 31.30
C TYR A 17 -47.89 14.65 31.90
N ILE A 18 -46.74 14.38 31.28
CA ILE A 18 -45.44 14.90 31.72
C ILE A 18 -45.26 16.35 31.24
N PHE A 19 -45.76 16.68 30.05
CA PHE A 19 -45.73 18.06 29.54
C PHE A 19 -46.70 19.00 30.27
N THR A 20 -47.84 18.51 30.79
CA THR A 20 -48.78 19.35 31.54
C THR A 20 -48.27 19.71 32.94
N ILE A 21 -47.49 18.84 33.58
CA ILE A 21 -46.94 19.11 34.92
C ILE A 21 -45.74 20.08 34.85
N LEU A 22 -44.91 20.01 33.80
CA LEU A 22 -43.78 20.93 33.60
C LEU A 22 -44.20 22.37 33.31
N VAL A 23 -45.35 22.58 32.64
CA VAL A 23 -45.88 23.93 32.36
C VAL A 23 -46.46 24.60 33.61
N ILE A 24 -46.96 23.83 34.59
CA ILE A 24 -47.49 24.38 35.85
C ILE A 24 -46.35 24.87 36.77
N PHE A 25 -45.18 24.24 36.73
CA PHE A 25 -44.02 24.69 37.53
C PHE A 25 -43.26 25.89 36.94
N ALA A 26 -43.25 26.05 35.61
CA ALA A 26 -42.65 27.22 34.97
C ALA A 26 -43.53 28.49 35.04
N GLY A 27 -44.86 28.34 35.23
CA GLY A 27 -45.80 29.46 35.31
C GLY A 27 -45.95 30.12 36.68
N LEU A 28 -45.41 29.54 37.75
CA LEU A 28 -45.59 30.04 39.13
C LEU A 28 -44.36 30.77 39.71
N PHE A 29 -43.26 30.87 38.96
CA PHE A 29 -42.06 31.57 39.41
C PHE A 29 -41.90 33.01 38.88
N ASN A 30 -42.93 33.55 38.21
CA ASN A 30 -42.90 34.93 37.69
C ASN A 30 -44.01 35.84 38.23
N SER A 31 -44.40 35.64 39.49
CA SER A 31 -45.28 36.54 40.23
C SER A 31 -44.66 36.83 41.58
N GLY A 32 -44.20 38.06 41.77
CA GLY A 32 -43.52 38.50 42.98
C GLY A 32 -44.35 38.40 44.26
N CYS A 33 -43.63 38.53 45.37
CA CYS A 33 -44.10 38.95 46.69
C CYS A 33 -45.36 38.24 47.24
N PHE A 34 -45.13 37.23 48.07
CA PHE A 34 -46.00 36.98 49.22
C PHE A 34 -45.30 37.44 50.50
N GLN A 35 -45.49 38.72 50.85
CA GLN A 35 -45.27 39.19 52.22
C GLN A 35 -46.33 38.53 53.11
N LEU A 36 -45.90 37.55 53.90
CA LEU A 36 -46.72 36.92 54.93
C LEU A 36 -46.82 37.88 56.13
N ASN A 37 -47.98 38.52 56.22
CA ASN A 37 -48.35 39.45 57.28
C ASN A 37 -48.36 38.71 58.64
N LYS A 38 -47.34 38.96 59.47
CA LYS A 38 -47.36 38.61 60.90
C LYS A 38 -48.12 39.70 61.61
N ASN A 39 -49.38 39.45 61.96
CA ASN A 39 -50.03 39.91 63.21
C ASN A 39 -51.54 39.60 63.19
N PHE A 40 -51.95 38.57 63.94
CA PHE A 40 -53.25 38.59 64.63
C PHE A 40 -53.21 37.71 65.88
N LEU A 41 -53.76 38.26 66.98
CA LEU A 41 -53.65 37.83 68.36
C LEU A 41 -54.27 36.45 68.67
N ARG A 42 -53.64 35.69 69.58
CA ARG A 42 -54.14 35.45 70.96
C ARG A 42 -53.13 34.63 71.78
N LYS A 43 -52.78 35.16 72.95
CA LYS A 43 -52.01 34.49 74.00
C LYS A 43 -52.98 33.59 74.78
N ASP A 44 -52.70 32.30 74.89
CA ASP A 44 -53.09 31.48 76.05
C ASP A 44 -52.21 30.22 76.11
N LYS A 45 -51.99 29.77 77.35
CA LYS A 45 -51.00 28.83 77.86
C LYS A 45 -50.96 27.48 77.11
N ASP A 46 -50.01 27.31 76.20
CA ASP A 46 -49.52 25.99 75.70
C ASP A 46 -48.16 26.11 74.96
N GLU A 47 -47.31 27.02 75.44
CA GLU A 47 -46.12 27.47 74.70
C GLU A 47 -44.98 26.43 74.68
N SER A 48 -44.85 25.57 75.69
CA SER A 48 -43.73 24.61 75.75
C SER A 48 -43.89 23.43 74.79
N ASN A 49 -45.12 22.92 74.60
CA ASN A 49 -45.39 21.76 73.76
C ASN A 49 -45.49 22.12 72.28
N LYS A 50 -46.01 23.33 71.98
CA LYS A 50 -46.08 23.88 70.61
C LYS A 50 -44.70 24.22 70.05
N ASN A 51 -43.81 24.75 70.89
CA ASN A 51 -42.44 25.10 70.48
C ASN A 51 -41.57 23.86 70.22
N ARG A 52 -41.75 22.78 71.02
CA ARG A 52 -41.04 21.50 70.81
C ARG A 52 -41.50 20.78 69.54
N ASN A 53 -42.80 20.80 69.24
CA ASN A 53 -43.34 20.24 68.00
C ASN A 53 -42.93 21.03 66.76
N ASN A 54 -42.84 22.36 66.84
CA ASN A 54 -42.34 23.17 65.73
C ASN A 54 -40.85 22.91 65.47
N LYS A 55 -40.03 22.82 66.54
CA LYS A 55 -38.60 22.51 66.40
C LYS A 55 -38.35 21.14 65.75
N ASN A 56 -39.09 20.11 66.12
CA ASN A 56 -38.98 18.78 65.49
C ASN A 56 -39.44 18.79 64.01
N LYS A 57 -40.41 19.65 63.65
CA LYS A 57 -40.81 19.82 62.23
C LYS A 57 -39.73 20.54 61.43
N GLU A 58 -39.07 21.53 62.02
CA GLU A 58 -37.97 22.29 61.42
C GLU A 58 -36.75 21.40 61.20
N GLU A 59 -36.33 20.63 62.20
CA GLU A 59 -35.24 19.65 62.08
C GLU A 59 -35.52 18.58 61.00
N ARG A 60 -36.77 18.11 60.88
CA ARG A 60 -37.17 17.19 59.81
C ARG A 60 -37.15 17.85 58.45
N MET A 61 -37.51 19.13 58.37
CA MET A 61 -37.51 19.90 57.13
C MET A 61 -36.08 20.14 56.63
N ASP A 62 -35.16 20.48 57.53
CA ASP A 62 -33.73 20.62 57.22
C ASP A 62 -33.13 19.31 56.66
N VAL A 63 -33.43 18.17 57.30
CA VAL A 63 -33.00 16.84 56.82
C VAL A 63 -33.61 16.49 55.46
N LEU A 64 -34.86 16.91 55.20
CA LEU A 64 -35.48 16.72 53.90
C LEU A 64 -34.82 17.59 52.83
N GLU A 65 -34.52 18.86 53.13
CA GLU A 65 -33.83 19.77 52.22
C GLU A 65 -32.43 19.27 51.86
N GLU A 66 -31.67 18.77 52.83
CA GLU A 66 -30.35 18.16 52.60
C GLU A 66 -30.45 16.95 51.65
N LYS A 67 -31.43 16.07 51.86
CA LYS A 67 -31.67 14.92 50.98
C LYS A 67 -32.09 15.35 49.58
N VAL A 68 -32.93 16.37 49.45
CA VAL A 68 -33.35 16.92 48.15
C VAL A 68 -32.15 17.53 47.41
N ALA A 69 -31.28 18.27 48.11
CA ALA A 69 -30.06 18.82 47.54
C ALA A 69 -29.12 17.71 47.05
N THR A 70 -28.92 16.66 47.86
CA THR A 70 -28.07 15.50 47.50
C THR A 70 -28.61 14.75 46.29
N LEU A 71 -29.93 14.53 46.23
CA LEU A 71 -30.58 13.89 45.09
C LEU A 71 -30.49 14.76 43.83
N SER A 72 -30.66 16.08 43.95
CA SER A 72 -30.54 17.02 42.84
C SER A 72 -29.12 17.01 42.25
N TYR A 73 -28.09 17.02 43.11
CA TYR A 73 -26.70 16.90 42.68
C TYR A 73 -26.45 15.57 41.97
N SER A 74 -26.91 14.46 42.54
CA SER A 74 -26.73 13.12 41.97
C SER A 74 -27.42 13.01 40.60
N LEU A 75 -28.62 13.58 40.46
CA LEU A 75 -29.34 13.63 39.19
C LEU A 75 -28.61 14.45 38.13
N GLY A 76 -28.00 15.58 38.52
CA GLY A 76 -27.15 16.40 37.65
C GLY A 76 -25.91 15.63 37.15
N SER A 77 -25.21 14.94 38.05
CA SER A 77 -24.07 14.08 37.68
C SER A 77 -24.49 13.00 36.69
N LEU A 78 -25.57 12.28 37.00
CA LEU A 78 -26.07 11.19 36.15
C LEU A 78 -26.55 11.69 34.79
N THR A 79 -27.11 12.89 34.72
CA THR A 79 -27.52 13.51 33.44
C THR A 79 -26.30 13.81 32.57
N THR A 80 -25.23 14.31 33.18
CA THR A 80 -23.96 14.60 32.49
C THR A 80 -23.30 13.31 32.00
N GLU A 81 -23.23 12.29 32.86
CA GLU A 81 -22.66 10.98 32.50
C GLU A 81 -23.44 10.31 31.35
N ASN A 82 -24.78 10.40 31.36
CA ASN A 82 -25.59 9.87 30.26
C ASN A 82 -25.35 10.59 28.93
N TYR A 83 -25.13 11.91 28.97
CA TYR A 83 -24.79 12.68 27.78
C TYR A 83 -23.45 12.24 27.19
N GLU A 84 -22.41 12.13 28.02
CA GLU A 84 -21.08 11.66 27.60
C GLU A 84 -21.12 10.21 27.08
N LEU A 85 -21.89 9.34 27.71
CA LEU A 85 -22.05 7.96 27.27
C LEU A 85 -22.72 7.89 25.88
N LYS A 86 -23.75 8.69 25.65
CA LYS A 86 -24.42 8.77 24.34
C LYS A 86 -23.47 9.26 23.25
N LYS A 87 -22.64 10.26 23.56
CA LYS A 87 -21.61 10.75 22.64
C LYS A 87 -20.61 9.65 22.27
N LYS A 88 -20.05 8.97 23.28
CA LYS A 88 -19.11 7.85 23.06
C LYS A 88 -19.74 6.71 22.26
N PHE A 89 -21.03 6.44 22.46
CA PHE A 89 -21.75 5.44 21.67
C PHE A 89 -21.84 5.82 20.19
N SER A 90 -22.15 7.09 19.88
CA SER A 90 -22.16 7.58 18.50
C SER A 90 -20.77 7.53 17.85
N GLU A 91 -19.71 7.86 18.59
CA GLU A 91 -18.32 7.72 18.12
C GLU A 91 -17.98 6.25 17.82
N LEU A 92 -18.40 5.33 18.70
CA LEU A 92 -18.18 3.89 18.52
C LEU A 92 -18.91 3.34 17.27
N GLU A 93 -20.14 3.77 17.02
CA GLU A 93 -20.87 3.40 15.80
C GLU A 93 -20.17 3.89 14.54
N ALA A 94 -19.62 5.12 14.56
CA ALA A 94 -18.86 5.65 13.44
C ALA A 94 -17.58 4.84 13.18
N VAL A 95 -16.81 4.54 14.22
CA VAL A 95 -15.60 3.71 14.12
C VAL A 95 -15.92 2.31 13.61
N LYS A 96 -17.01 1.70 14.09
CA LYS A 96 -17.46 0.38 13.62
C LYS A 96 -17.76 0.39 12.12
N LYS A 97 -18.40 1.46 11.62
CA LYS A 97 -18.70 1.61 10.19
C LYS A 97 -17.42 1.70 9.36
N GLN A 98 -16.48 2.55 9.78
CA GLN A 98 -15.18 2.70 9.12
C GLN A 98 -14.42 1.37 9.07
N LEU A 99 -14.35 0.64 10.20
CA LEU A 99 -13.68 -0.65 10.26
C LEU A 99 -14.29 -1.67 9.30
N ASN A 100 -15.62 -1.67 9.14
CA ASN A 100 -16.29 -2.57 8.21
C ASN A 100 -15.99 -2.22 6.74
N GLU A 101 -15.90 -0.92 6.41
CA GLU A 101 -15.50 -0.46 5.08
C GLU A 101 -14.05 -0.84 4.76
N GLU A 102 -13.12 -0.63 5.70
CA GLU A 102 -11.72 -1.03 5.55
C GLU A 102 -11.58 -2.54 5.38
N TYR A 103 -12.32 -3.32 6.16
CA TYR A 103 -12.32 -4.78 6.05
C TYR A 103 -12.76 -5.25 4.66
N SER A 104 -13.81 -4.66 4.09
CA SER A 104 -14.25 -4.95 2.72
C SER A 104 -13.16 -4.61 1.69
N GLN A 105 -12.52 -3.45 1.80
CA GLN A 105 -11.43 -3.06 0.90
C GLN A 105 -10.23 -4.01 0.98
N ILE A 106 -9.85 -4.43 2.18
CA ILE A 106 -8.76 -5.39 2.40
C ILE A 106 -9.09 -6.72 1.72
N LYS A 107 -10.32 -7.20 1.86
CA LYS A 107 -10.78 -8.44 1.24
C LYS A 107 -10.72 -8.39 -0.28
N ASP A 108 -11.12 -7.28 -0.89
CA ASP A 108 -11.06 -7.11 -2.35
C ASP A 108 -9.62 -7.03 -2.88
N LYS A 109 -8.74 -6.33 -2.14
CA LYS A 109 -7.30 -6.30 -2.42
C LYS A 109 -6.68 -7.68 -2.33
N GLN A 110 -7.05 -8.48 -1.32
CA GLN A 110 -6.58 -9.86 -1.19
C GLN A 110 -7.00 -10.71 -2.40
N SER A 111 -8.26 -10.63 -2.83
CA SER A 111 -8.72 -11.37 -4.01
C SER A 111 -7.96 -10.99 -5.28
N THR A 112 -7.63 -9.70 -5.44
CA THR A 112 -6.85 -9.20 -6.57
C THR A 112 -5.41 -9.71 -6.53
N LEU A 113 -4.80 -9.70 -5.35
CA LEU A 113 -3.44 -10.21 -5.13
C LEU A 113 -3.34 -11.71 -5.45
N GLU A 114 -4.31 -12.51 -5.00
CA GLU A 114 -4.37 -13.94 -5.28
C GLU A 114 -4.44 -14.22 -6.80
N LYS A 115 -5.27 -13.47 -7.53
CA LYS A 115 -5.34 -13.57 -9.00
C LYS A 115 -4.01 -13.22 -9.67
N ALA A 116 -3.37 -12.13 -9.23
CA ALA A 116 -2.08 -11.71 -9.75
C ALA A 116 -1.00 -12.78 -9.50
N GLN A 117 -0.99 -13.38 -8.30
CA GLN A 117 -0.05 -14.43 -7.93
C GLN A 117 -0.23 -15.69 -8.78
N VAL A 118 -1.47 -16.12 -9.04
CA VAL A 118 -1.75 -17.25 -9.94
C VAL A 118 -1.24 -16.98 -11.35
N SER A 119 -1.52 -15.78 -11.89
CA SER A 119 -1.04 -15.37 -13.23
C SER A 119 0.49 -15.35 -13.33
N ASN A 120 1.15 -14.81 -12.30
CA ASN A 120 2.61 -14.75 -12.24
C ASN A 120 3.22 -16.17 -12.18
N ASN A 121 2.64 -17.06 -11.38
CA ASN A 121 3.08 -18.46 -11.31
C ASN A 121 2.95 -19.19 -12.65
N THR A 122 1.86 -18.96 -13.38
CA THR A 122 1.66 -19.49 -14.74
C THR A 122 2.75 -18.99 -15.69
N THR A 123 3.03 -17.69 -15.65
CA THR A 123 4.07 -17.05 -16.48
C THR A 123 5.46 -17.62 -16.15
N ARG A 124 5.80 -17.72 -14.86
CA ARG A 124 7.06 -18.31 -14.39
C ARG A 124 7.24 -19.75 -14.88
N ASN A 125 6.18 -20.56 -14.81
CA ASN A 125 6.22 -21.94 -15.29
C ASN A 125 6.41 -22.02 -16.82
N ARG A 126 5.79 -21.12 -17.59
CA ARG A 126 6.01 -21.02 -19.04
C ARG A 126 7.46 -20.65 -19.36
N LEU A 127 7.97 -19.61 -18.73
CA LEU A 127 9.35 -19.15 -18.92
C LEU A 127 10.37 -20.23 -18.54
N LYS A 128 10.12 -20.98 -17.46
CA LYS A 128 10.97 -22.12 -17.09
C LYS A 128 11.03 -23.17 -18.20
N LYS A 129 9.90 -23.50 -18.83
CA LYS A 129 9.87 -24.45 -19.96
C LYS A 129 10.62 -23.91 -21.18
N GLU A 130 10.49 -22.63 -21.48
CA GLU A 130 11.22 -21.99 -22.59
C GLU A 130 12.73 -21.92 -22.32
N LEU A 131 13.12 -21.68 -21.07
CA LEU A 131 14.52 -21.70 -20.64
C LEU A 131 15.15 -23.08 -20.86
N GLU A 132 14.46 -24.16 -20.50
CA GLU A 132 14.98 -25.52 -20.75
C GLU A 132 15.11 -25.82 -22.25
N LYS A 133 14.14 -25.40 -23.07
CA LYS A 133 14.20 -25.57 -24.53
C LYS A 133 15.37 -24.81 -25.17
N THR A 134 15.63 -23.59 -24.70
CA THR A 134 16.73 -22.76 -25.20
C THR A 134 18.08 -23.33 -24.76
N LYS A 135 18.20 -23.81 -23.53
CA LYS A 135 19.39 -24.50 -23.02
C LYS A 135 19.74 -25.73 -23.87
N LEU A 136 18.75 -26.58 -24.18
CA LEU A 136 18.93 -27.75 -25.05
C LEU A 136 19.36 -27.36 -26.47
N SER A 137 18.80 -26.28 -27.02
CA SER A 137 19.19 -25.79 -28.35
C SER A 137 20.64 -25.26 -28.35
N LEU A 138 21.04 -24.55 -27.30
CA LEU A 138 22.40 -24.05 -27.15
C LEU A 138 23.43 -25.18 -27.04
N GLU A 139 23.12 -26.22 -26.28
CA GLU A 139 23.96 -27.41 -26.17
C GLU A 139 24.18 -28.08 -27.54
N LYS A 140 23.11 -28.20 -28.34
CA LYS A 140 23.21 -28.72 -29.71
C LYS A 140 24.08 -27.85 -30.61
N ILE A 141 23.96 -26.53 -30.51
CA ILE A 141 24.79 -25.58 -31.28
C ILE A 141 26.26 -25.73 -30.88
N ASN A 142 26.56 -25.78 -29.58
CA ASN A 142 27.92 -25.94 -29.09
C ASN A 142 28.55 -27.25 -29.57
N LYS A 143 27.79 -28.35 -29.59
CA LYS A 143 28.27 -29.63 -30.14
C LYS A 143 28.64 -29.50 -31.62
N ARG A 144 27.77 -28.89 -32.44
CA ARG A 144 28.05 -28.65 -33.87
C ARG A 144 29.26 -27.74 -34.07
N LEU A 145 29.43 -26.74 -33.22
CA LEU A 145 30.56 -25.81 -33.30
C LEU A 145 31.90 -26.52 -33.05
N ALA A 146 31.93 -27.49 -32.12
CA ALA A 146 33.09 -28.34 -31.89
C ALA A 146 33.39 -29.27 -33.08
N GLU A 147 32.35 -29.85 -33.70
CA GLU A 147 32.48 -30.68 -34.92
C GLU A 147 33.10 -29.87 -36.07
N ILE A 148 32.58 -28.67 -36.34
CA ILE A 148 33.12 -27.76 -37.37
C ILE A 148 34.56 -27.35 -37.06
N GLY A 149 34.90 -27.12 -35.78
CA GLY A 149 36.27 -26.80 -35.38
C GLY A 149 37.26 -27.93 -35.69
N SER A 150 36.85 -29.19 -35.46
CA SER A 150 37.62 -30.38 -35.82
C SER A 150 37.79 -30.52 -37.33
N GLU A 151 36.69 -30.37 -38.09
CA GLU A 151 36.71 -30.42 -39.55
C GLU A 151 37.63 -29.35 -40.15
N ASN A 152 37.57 -28.11 -39.66
CA ASN A 152 38.46 -27.04 -40.09
C ASN A 152 39.93 -27.34 -39.80
N SER A 153 40.23 -27.96 -38.67
CA SER A 153 41.60 -28.36 -38.32
C SER A 153 42.13 -29.44 -39.28
N ASN A 154 41.29 -30.41 -39.63
CA ASN A 154 41.60 -31.46 -40.61
C ASN A 154 41.80 -30.86 -42.02
N LEU A 155 40.89 -29.99 -42.46
CA LEU A 155 41.00 -29.30 -43.75
C LEU A 155 42.26 -28.44 -43.82
N LYS A 156 42.61 -27.74 -42.74
CA LYS A 156 43.85 -26.96 -42.65
C LYS A 156 45.08 -27.85 -42.83
N ALA A 157 45.14 -28.99 -42.13
CA ALA A 157 46.25 -29.94 -42.26
C ALA A 157 46.34 -30.52 -43.68
N LYS A 158 45.21 -30.85 -44.31
CA LYS A 158 45.18 -31.30 -45.70
C LYS A 158 45.68 -30.23 -46.67
N LEU A 159 45.31 -28.97 -46.44
CA LEU A 159 45.75 -27.83 -47.25
C LEU A 159 47.27 -27.65 -47.18
N GLU A 160 47.84 -27.72 -45.99
CA GLU A 160 49.28 -27.60 -45.75
C GLU A 160 50.09 -28.71 -46.45
N ILE A 161 49.56 -29.95 -46.46
CA ILE A 161 50.15 -31.07 -47.21
C ILE A 161 50.07 -30.83 -48.73
N LEU A 162 48.93 -30.32 -49.23
CA LEU A 162 48.73 -29.98 -50.64
C LEU A 162 49.65 -28.86 -51.12
N GLU A 163 49.86 -27.83 -50.30
CA GLU A 163 50.81 -26.75 -50.58
C GLU A 163 52.26 -27.29 -50.63
N ALA A 164 52.67 -28.08 -49.64
CA ALA A 164 54.00 -28.70 -49.62
C ALA A 164 54.25 -29.65 -50.82
N THR A 165 53.23 -30.38 -51.26
CA THR A 165 53.31 -31.22 -52.46
C THR A 165 53.36 -30.40 -53.74
N SER A 166 52.65 -29.29 -53.83
CA SER A 166 52.74 -28.38 -55.00
C SER A 166 54.11 -27.70 -55.10
N GLU A 167 54.74 -27.33 -53.98
CA GLU A 167 56.09 -26.74 -53.94
C GLU A 167 57.20 -27.74 -54.28
N THR A 168 56.96 -29.04 -54.07
CA THR A 168 57.88 -30.11 -54.46
C THR A 168 57.70 -30.51 -55.92
N VAL A 169 56.46 -30.58 -56.42
CA VAL A 169 56.15 -30.78 -57.84
C VAL A 169 56.70 -29.62 -58.69
N ALA A 170 56.58 -28.37 -58.23
CA ALA A 170 57.17 -27.21 -58.90
C ALA A 170 58.72 -27.18 -58.89
N ARG A 171 59.38 -27.93 -58.01
CA ARG A 171 60.85 -28.14 -58.03
C ARG A 171 61.27 -29.31 -58.94
N THR A 172 60.36 -30.23 -59.26
CA THR A 172 60.61 -31.36 -60.17
C THR A 172 60.12 -31.11 -61.61
N GLU A 173 59.22 -30.16 -61.84
CA GLU A 173 58.79 -29.71 -63.17
C GLU A 173 59.47 -28.39 -63.57
N ASN A 174 60.81 -28.42 -63.66
CA ASN A 174 61.55 -27.50 -64.54
C ASN A 174 61.76 -28.16 -65.90
N THR A 175 60.68 -28.62 -66.53
CA THR A 175 60.58 -28.79 -67.99
C THR A 175 59.11 -28.89 -68.38
N VAL A 176 58.67 -27.96 -69.24
CA VAL A 176 57.45 -27.97 -70.07
C VAL A 176 56.23 -27.20 -69.54
N ASP A 177 56.19 -25.95 -70.01
CA ASP A 177 55.09 -25.25 -70.68
C ASP A 177 53.74 -24.93 -70.00
N THR A 178 53.53 -23.61 -69.96
CA THR A 178 52.31 -22.86 -70.35
C THR A 178 51.09 -22.82 -69.44
N VAL A 179 50.77 -21.57 -69.05
CA VAL A 179 49.42 -20.94 -69.04
C VAL A 179 48.42 -21.60 -68.06
N THR A 180 47.82 -20.93 -67.07
CA THR A 180 46.68 -20.01 -67.24
C THR A 180 46.23 -19.47 -65.87
N LYS A 181 46.14 -18.14 -65.74
CA LYS A 181 44.98 -17.36 -65.23
C LYS A 181 44.07 -18.00 -64.17
N ILE A 182 44.09 -17.48 -62.93
CA ILE A 182 42.88 -17.39 -62.07
C ILE A 182 42.86 -16.04 -61.33
N LYS A 183 42.07 -15.09 -61.85
CA LYS A 183 41.36 -14.10 -61.04
C LYS A 183 40.21 -14.87 -60.37
N THR A 184 39.95 -14.62 -59.09
CA THR A 184 38.63 -14.41 -58.45
C THR A 184 38.64 -14.99 -57.02
N GLU A 185 38.98 -14.17 -56.03
CA GLU A 185 38.54 -14.36 -54.64
C GLU A 185 38.37 -13.01 -53.97
N ASN A 186 37.14 -12.48 -53.95
CA ASN A 186 36.80 -11.33 -53.12
C ASN A 186 35.32 -11.34 -52.74
N ASN A 187 34.88 -12.40 -52.05
CA ASN A 187 33.52 -12.46 -51.46
C ASN A 187 33.52 -13.03 -50.01
N ASN A 188 34.50 -13.85 -49.61
CA ASN A 188 34.55 -14.45 -48.26
C ASN A 188 35.10 -13.51 -47.17
N THR A 189 35.96 -12.55 -47.51
CA THR A 189 36.64 -11.69 -46.53
C THR A 189 35.74 -10.57 -45.97
N GLN A 190 34.71 -10.16 -46.71
CA GLN A 190 33.78 -9.12 -46.26
C GLN A 190 32.72 -9.66 -45.28
N GLN A 191 32.28 -10.90 -45.45
CA GLN A 191 31.32 -11.57 -44.56
C GLN A 191 31.91 -11.79 -43.16
N SER A 192 33.15 -12.30 -43.09
CA SER A 192 33.85 -12.56 -41.83
C SER A 192 34.19 -11.28 -41.06
N ARG A 193 34.56 -10.18 -41.76
CA ARG A 193 34.77 -8.88 -41.09
C ARG A 193 33.47 -8.31 -40.51
N LYS A 194 32.34 -8.43 -41.22
CA LYS A 194 31.05 -7.91 -40.76
C LYS A 194 30.53 -8.68 -39.55
N SER A 195 30.75 -10.00 -39.50
CA SER A 195 30.43 -10.85 -38.35
C SER A 195 31.25 -10.47 -37.12
N LEU A 196 32.57 -10.31 -37.28
CA LEU A 196 33.49 -10.02 -36.16
C LEU A 196 33.25 -8.62 -35.58
N ILE A 197 32.95 -7.62 -36.42
CA ILE A 197 32.61 -6.26 -35.99
C ILE A 197 31.30 -6.26 -35.20
N LYS A 198 30.30 -7.02 -35.64
CA LYS A 198 29.01 -7.13 -34.96
C LYS A 198 29.14 -7.79 -33.59
N GLU A 199 29.87 -8.91 -33.50
CA GLU A 199 30.13 -9.63 -32.25
C GLU A 199 30.90 -8.75 -31.24
N THR A 200 31.93 -8.03 -31.70
CA THR A 200 32.70 -7.11 -30.86
C THR A 200 31.83 -5.93 -30.35
N GLN A 201 30.88 -5.45 -31.17
CA GLN A 201 29.95 -4.40 -30.76
C GLN A 201 28.90 -4.90 -29.77
N GLU A 202 28.37 -6.12 -29.95
CA GLU A 202 27.42 -6.74 -29.03
C GLU A 202 28.06 -6.99 -27.65
N GLN A 203 29.30 -7.48 -27.60
CA GLN A 203 30.04 -7.68 -26.34
C GLN A 203 30.30 -6.38 -25.58
N ARG A 204 30.69 -5.31 -26.28
CA ARG A 204 30.91 -3.99 -25.66
C ARG A 204 29.61 -3.41 -25.09
N LYS A 205 28.49 -3.57 -25.79
CA LYS A 205 27.18 -3.16 -25.28
C LYS A 205 26.78 -3.95 -24.04
N SER A 206 26.99 -5.26 -24.04
CA SER A 206 26.68 -6.11 -22.89
C SER A 206 27.50 -5.72 -21.65
N SER A 207 28.81 -5.50 -21.83
CA SER A 207 29.69 -5.08 -20.73
C SER A 207 29.32 -3.71 -20.17
N LEU A 208 28.95 -2.76 -21.04
CA LEU A 208 28.52 -1.42 -20.62
C LEU A 208 27.20 -1.46 -19.86
N VAL A 209 26.25 -2.29 -20.30
CA VAL A 209 24.97 -2.50 -19.59
C VAL A 209 25.20 -3.03 -18.18
N GLU A 210 26.11 -3.99 -18.01
CA GLU A 210 26.44 -4.56 -16.71
C GLU A 210 27.13 -3.55 -15.78
N GLU A 211 28.04 -2.73 -16.30
CA GLU A 211 28.69 -1.67 -15.53
C GLU A 211 27.67 -0.62 -15.03
N LEU A 212 26.73 -0.22 -15.89
CA LEU A 212 25.67 0.72 -15.53
C LEU A 212 24.73 0.15 -14.47
N LEU A 213 24.37 -1.13 -14.57
CA LEU A 213 23.56 -1.81 -13.55
C LEU A 213 24.26 -1.83 -12.19
N ASN A 214 25.54 -2.18 -12.15
CA ASN A 214 26.31 -2.20 -10.92
C ASN A 214 26.42 -0.80 -10.28
N LYS A 215 26.64 0.24 -11.09
CA LYS A 215 26.63 1.64 -10.61
C LYS A 215 25.27 2.05 -10.05
N ALA A 216 24.19 1.71 -10.74
CA ALA A 216 22.83 2.02 -10.29
C ALA A 216 22.51 1.33 -8.95
N ILE A 217 22.89 0.06 -8.80
CA ILE A 217 22.72 -0.69 -7.55
C ILE A 217 23.51 -0.04 -6.40
N HIS A 218 24.73 0.42 -6.66
CA HIS A 218 25.52 1.15 -5.66
C HIS A 218 24.82 2.42 -5.20
N LEU A 219 24.38 3.26 -6.14
CA LEU A 219 23.67 4.50 -5.84
C LEU A 219 22.37 4.27 -5.07
N TYR A 220 21.64 3.20 -5.41
CA TYR A 220 20.42 2.82 -4.70
C TYR A 220 20.71 2.44 -3.24
N ARG A 221 21.79 1.71 -2.98
CA ARG A 221 22.21 1.34 -1.61
C ARG A 221 22.65 2.53 -0.78
N GLU A 222 23.17 3.58 -1.43
CA GLU A 222 23.49 4.87 -0.81
C GLU A 222 22.24 5.77 -0.62
N GLU A 223 21.04 5.24 -0.84
CA GLU A 223 19.76 5.96 -0.85
C GLU A 223 19.70 7.13 -1.84
N ASN A 224 20.57 7.14 -2.85
CA ASN A 224 20.57 8.13 -3.92
C ASN A 224 19.66 7.68 -5.06
N PHE A 225 18.36 7.61 -4.76
CA PHE A 225 17.36 6.98 -5.62
C PHE A 225 17.23 7.67 -6.98
N GLU A 226 17.33 8.99 -7.04
CA GLU A 226 17.24 9.76 -8.28
C GLU A 226 18.42 9.45 -9.22
N LYS A 227 19.64 9.37 -8.69
CA LYS A 227 20.83 9.01 -9.49
C LYS A 227 20.81 7.54 -9.90
N ALA A 228 20.27 6.65 -9.05
CA ALA A 228 20.10 5.24 -9.38
C ALA A 228 19.12 5.07 -10.57
N ILE A 229 18.00 5.78 -10.55
CA ILE A 229 17.01 5.80 -11.64
C ILE A 229 17.66 6.25 -12.93
N ALA A 230 18.40 7.37 -12.93
CA ALA A 230 19.08 7.87 -14.13
C ALA A 230 20.02 6.81 -14.74
N LYS A 231 20.74 6.03 -13.90
CA LYS A 231 21.61 4.96 -14.40
C LYS A 231 20.85 3.75 -14.94
N TRP A 232 19.69 3.41 -14.37
CA TRP A 232 18.81 2.39 -14.96
C TRP A 232 18.14 2.87 -16.24
N GLU A 233 17.84 4.15 -16.39
CA GLU A 233 17.36 4.72 -17.65
C GLU A 233 18.43 4.64 -18.75
N GLU A 234 19.70 4.92 -18.43
CA GLU A 234 20.83 4.71 -19.35
C GLU A 234 20.92 3.24 -19.81
N VAL A 235 20.66 2.27 -18.92
CA VAL A 235 20.58 0.85 -19.29
C VAL A 235 19.46 0.60 -20.28
N LEU A 236 18.28 1.21 -20.10
CA LEU A 236 17.14 1.03 -20.98
C LEU A 236 17.30 1.70 -22.35
N VAL A 237 18.13 2.74 -22.45
CA VAL A 237 18.54 3.32 -23.74
C VAL A 237 19.40 2.33 -24.53
N LEU A 238 20.27 1.58 -23.85
CA LEU A 238 21.15 0.58 -24.49
C LEU A 238 20.44 -0.75 -24.77
N ASP A 239 19.61 -1.20 -23.84
CA ASP A 239 18.80 -2.42 -23.93
C ASP A 239 17.38 -2.18 -23.38
N PRO A 240 16.43 -1.79 -24.25
CA PRO A 240 15.03 -1.56 -23.86
C PRO A 240 14.32 -2.80 -23.31
N SER A 241 14.88 -4.00 -23.53
CA SER A 241 14.32 -5.26 -23.07
C SER A 241 14.77 -5.64 -21.66
N LYS A 242 15.72 -4.90 -21.07
CA LYS A 242 16.27 -5.17 -19.74
C LYS A 242 15.23 -4.91 -18.62
N LEU A 243 14.44 -5.94 -18.32
CA LEU A 243 13.37 -5.88 -17.31
C LEU A 243 13.87 -5.51 -15.91
N GLU A 244 15.09 -5.91 -15.55
CA GLU A 244 15.72 -5.57 -14.27
C GLU A 244 15.79 -4.05 -14.03
N ALA A 245 16.17 -3.28 -15.06
CA ALA A 245 16.23 -1.83 -14.94
C ALA A 245 14.83 -1.20 -14.79
N LYS A 246 13.82 -1.69 -15.53
CA LYS A 246 12.43 -1.22 -15.40
C LYS A 246 11.88 -1.46 -13.99
N PHE A 247 12.06 -2.67 -13.48
CA PHE A 247 11.58 -3.06 -12.15
C PHE A 247 12.27 -2.25 -11.04
N ASN A 248 13.58 -2.06 -11.15
CA ASN A 248 14.34 -1.32 -10.15
C ASN A 248 13.99 0.19 -10.14
N ILE A 249 13.68 0.78 -11.30
CA ILE A 249 13.18 2.17 -11.38
C ILE A 249 11.87 2.31 -10.60
N GLU A 250 10.92 1.40 -10.79
CA GLU A 250 9.63 1.42 -10.08
C GLU A 250 9.84 1.36 -8.55
N ILE A 251 10.69 0.45 -8.08
CA ILE A 251 11.03 0.35 -6.65
C ILE A 251 11.63 1.66 -6.13
N ALA A 252 12.57 2.25 -6.85
CA ALA A 252 13.20 3.50 -6.42
C ALA A 252 12.23 4.69 -6.42
N GLN A 253 11.29 4.74 -7.35
CA GLN A 253 10.22 5.75 -7.35
C GLN A 253 9.34 5.63 -6.11
N ASP A 254 9.00 4.41 -5.70
CA ASP A 254 8.21 4.20 -4.49
C ASP A 254 8.98 4.58 -3.22
N ARG A 255 10.30 4.31 -3.16
CA ARG A 255 11.17 4.79 -2.07
C ARG A 255 11.22 6.31 -1.96
N ILE A 256 11.26 7.02 -3.09
CA ILE A 256 11.23 8.49 -3.11
C ILE A 256 9.90 9.01 -2.52
N LYS A 257 8.77 8.42 -2.94
CA LYS A 257 7.44 8.79 -2.39
C LYS A 257 7.35 8.52 -0.89
N GLU A 258 7.82 7.36 -0.45
CA GLU A 258 7.86 6.98 0.97
C GLU A 258 8.66 8.02 1.79
N LYS A 259 9.85 8.38 1.33
CA LYS A 259 10.73 9.37 1.99
C LYS A 259 10.09 10.76 2.03
N GLN A 260 9.32 11.14 1.01
CA GLN A 260 8.60 12.41 0.99
C GLN A 260 7.46 12.44 2.02
N ILE A 261 6.67 11.35 2.10
CA ILE A 261 5.59 11.21 3.08
C ILE A 261 6.13 11.30 4.52
N GLN A 262 7.26 10.63 4.80
CA GLN A 262 7.90 10.68 6.12
C GLN A 262 8.33 12.11 6.49
N LYS A 263 8.94 12.84 5.56
CA LYS A 263 9.33 14.25 5.79
C LYS A 263 8.12 15.14 6.07
N ASP A 264 7.02 14.94 5.35
CA ASP A 264 5.81 15.76 5.53
C ASP A 264 5.10 15.44 6.84
N LEU A 265 5.08 14.17 7.27
CA LEU A 265 4.62 13.75 8.61
C LEU A 265 5.46 14.40 9.72
N GLU A 266 6.79 14.39 9.59
CA GLU A 266 7.70 14.99 10.58
C GLU A 266 7.48 16.49 10.71
N LYS A 267 7.35 17.21 9.60
CA LYS A 267 7.00 18.64 9.61
C LYS A 267 5.66 18.90 10.29
N THR A 268 4.65 18.07 10.03
CA THR A 268 3.32 18.20 10.62
C THR A 268 3.37 17.99 12.14
N HIS A 269 4.15 17.00 12.61
CA HIS A 269 4.37 16.78 14.05
C HIS A 269 5.10 17.93 14.72
N ILE A 270 6.12 18.50 14.09
CA ILE A 270 6.85 19.67 14.62
C ILE A 270 5.93 20.88 14.73
N GLN A 271 5.02 21.08 13.78
CA GLN A 271 4.12 22.23 13.76
C GLN A 271 2.96 22.12 14.77
N LYS A 272 2.51 20.91 15.11
CA LYS A 272 1.48 20.67 16.12
C LYS A 272 2.00 20.81 17.57
N ASN A 273 3.31 20.71 17.76
CA ASN A 273 3.99 20.77 19.07
C ASN A 273 4.65 22.14 19.36
N ARG A 274 4.45 23.13 18.50
CA ARG A 274 4.81 24.55 18.73
C ARG A 274 3.54 25.35 19.01
#